data_AF-A0A921KZE7-F1
#
_entry.id   AF-A0A921KZE7-F1
#
_cell.length_a   1.000
_cell.length_b   1.000
_cell.length_c   1.000
_cell.angle_alpha   90.00
_cell.angle_beta   90.00
_cell.angle_gamma   90.00
#
_symmetry.space_group_name_H-M   'P 1'
#
loop_
_entity.id
_entity.type
_entity.pdbx_description
1 polymer ?
#
loop_
_entity_poly.entity_id
_entity_poly.type
_entity_poly.pdbx_seq_one_letter_code
_entity_poly.pdbx_strand_id
1 'polypeptide(L)'
;MQNENKLSSRNLFQRFANKYTFVGLLFVIWIALFDKYSFIDRLQLRSKINQLENEQKYYREKIEEDKRKKEELLGNRDNLEKFAREQYFMKKENEDIFIIVKE
;
A
#
# COMPACT_ATOMS: atom_id res chain seq x y z
N MET A 1 -21.95 52.97 29.56
CA MET A 1 -21.28 51.78 30.13
C MET A 1 -20.42 51.11 29.06
N GLN A 2 -19.26 51.68 28.73
CA GLN A 2 -18.32 51.11 27.74
C GLN A 2 -16.89 51.41 28.19
N ASN A 3 -16.38 50.74 29.24
CA ASN A 3 -14.95 50.86 29.55
C ASN A 3 -14.33 49.75 30.44
N GLU A 4 -14.94 48.58 30.53
CA GLU A 4 -14.37 47.50 31.38
C GLU A 4 -13.54 46.46 30.58
N ASN A 5 -13.76 46.35 29.27
CA ASN A 5 -13.05 45.36 28.42
C ASN A 5 -11.64 45.78 27.97
N LYS A 6 -11.24 47.04 28.16
CA LYS A 6 -9.94 47.55 27.68
C LYS A 6 -8.79 47.36 28.69
N LEU A 7 -9.11 47.05 29.94
CA LEU A 7 -8.11 46.89 31.02
C LEU A 7 -7.59 45.44 31.11
N SER A 8 -8.45 44.44 30.83
CA SER A 8 -8.11 43.01 30.92
C SER A 8 -7.09 42.57 29.86
N SER A 9 -7.24 43.07 28.62
CA SER A 9 -6.33 42.74 27.52
C SER A 9 -4.90 43.25 27.73
N ARG A 10 -4.71 44.39 28.42
CA ARG A 10 -3.39 44.96 28.71
C ARG A 10 -2.56 44.11 29.68
N ASN A 11 -3.21 43.49 30.68
CA ASN A 11 -2.54 42.62 31.65
C ASN A 11 -2.17 41.25 31.07
N LEU A 12 -3.01 40.71 30.17
CA LEU A 12 -2.67 39.53 29.38
C LEU A 12 -1.51 39.82 28.43
N PHE A 13 -1.56 40.93 27.68
CA PHE A 13 -0.49 41.31 26.74
C PHE A 13 0.86 41.49 27.44
N GLN A 14 0.91 42.07 28.65
CA GLN A 14 2.16 42.19 29.43
C GLN A 14 2.71 40.85 29.93
N ARG A 15 1.85 39.88 30.28
CA ARG A 15 2.29 38.51 30.62
C ARG A 15 2.79 37.71 29.42
N PHE A 16 2.18 37.92 28.25
CA PHE A 16 2.60 37.29 26.97
C PHE A 16 3.79 38.01 26.32
N ALA A 17 4.04 39.29 26.62
CA ALA A 17 5.20 40.06 26.14
C ALA A 17 6.52 39.73 26.88
N ASN A 18 6.52 38.72 27.75
CA ASN A 18 7.73 38.23 28.39
C ASN A 18 8.50 37.33 27.41
N LYS A 19 9.81 37.58 27.26
CA LYS A 19 10.71 36.79 26.38
C LYS A 19 10.61 35.28 26.64
N TYR A 20 10.37 34.88 27.89
CA TYR A 20 10.23 33.47 28.28
C TYR A 20 8.93 32.83 27.75
N THR A 21 7.84 33.59 27.66
CA THR A 21 6.56 33.09 27.12
C THR A 21 6.67 32.85 25.61
N PHE A 22 7.38 33.71 24.89
CA PHE A 22 7.62 33.52 23.46
C PHE A 22 8.51 32.32 23.17
N VAL A 23 9.61 32.15 23.93
CA VAL A 23 10.48 30.97 23.82
C VAL A 23 9.73 29.69 24.19
N GLY A 24 8.90 29.72 25.23
CA GLY A 24 8.04 28.60 25.61
C GLY A 24 7.01 28.26 24.54
N LEU A 25 6.37 29.27 23.92
CA LEU A 25 5.43 29.06 22.82
C LEU A 25 6.13 28.44 21.61
N LEU A 26 7.30 28.94 21.22
CA LEU A 26 8.09 28.35 20.15
C LEU A 26 8.51 26.92 20.47
N PHE A 27 8.87 26.62 21.72
CA PHE A 27 9.22 25.27 22.15
C PHE A 27 8.02 24.32 22.09
N VAL A 28 6.84 24.78 22.51
CA VAL A 28 5.60 23.99 22.42
C VAL A 28 5.20 23.76 20.96
N ILE A 29 5.30 24.78 20.11
CA ILE A 29 5.06 24.64 18.67
C ILE A 29 6.09 23.69 18.05
N TRP A 30 7.35 23.77 18.46
CA TRP A 30 8.41 22.87 18.01
C TRP A 30 8.11 21.42 18.39
N ILE A 31 7.78 21.13 19.65
CA ILE A 31 7.38 19.78 20.06
C ILE A 31 6.12 19.35 19.30
N ALA A 32 5.10 20.21 19.21
CA ALA A 32 3.86 19.85 18.52
C ALA A 32 4.04 19.55 17.02
N LEU A 33 4.99 20.21 16.35
CA LEU A 33 5.27 19.99 14.92
C LEU A 33 6.31 18.89 14.67
N PHE A 34 7.34 18.76 15.52
CA PHE A 34 8.48 17.86 15.31
C PHE A 34 8.41 16.56 16.14
N ASP A 35 7.66 16.50 17.25
CA ASP A 35 7.63 15.33 18.17
C ASP A 35 6.66 14.23 17.69
N LYS A 36 6.95 13.62 16.53
CA LYS A 36 6.37 12.32 16.12
C LYS A 36 4.91 12.29 15.60
N TYR A 37 4.22 13.42 15.42
CA TYR A 37 2.92 13.45 14.72
C TYR A 37 3.01 13.96 13.29
N SER A 38 4.13 13.68 12.62
CA SER A 38 4.32 13.89 11.18
C SER A 38 3.12 13.32 10.41
N PHE A 39 2.36 14.21 9.78
CA PHE A 39 1.30 13.83 8.83
C PHE A 39 1.89 13.00 7.67
N ILE A 40 3.14 13.28 7.32
CA ILE A 40 3.89 12.58 6.28
C ILE A 40 4.09 11.10 6.66
N ASP A 41 4.43 10.80 7.91
CA ASP A 41 4.66 9.42 8.36
C ASP A 41 3.37 8.62 8.30
N ARG A 42 2.24 9.23 8.66
CA ARG A 42 0.91 8.60 8.52
C ARG A 42 0.56 8.34 7.06
N LEU A 43 0.88 9.25 6.14
CA LEU A 43 0.66 9.05 4.71
C LEU A 43 1.54 7.94 4.15
N GLN A 44 2.82 7.92 4.51
CA GLN A 44 3.76 6.87 4.10
C GLN A 44 3.32 5.51 4.63
N LEU A 45 2.90 5.44 5.89
CA LEU A 45 2.41 4.19 6.49
C LEU A 45 1.14 3.70 5.79
N ARG A 46 0.19 4.59 5.48
CA ARG A 46 -1.01 4.23 4.69
C ARG A 46 -0.65 3.73 3.30
N SER A 47 0.29 4.38 2.62
CA SER A 47 0.78 3.93 1.32
C SER A 47 1.43 2.55 1.43
N LYS A 48 2.22 2.30 2.48
CA LYS A 48 2.84 0.99 2.72
C LYS A 48 1.82 -0.10 3.01
N ILE A 49 0.77 0.20 3.78
CA ILE A 49 -0.35 -0.73 4.02
C ILE A 49 -1.01 -1.10 2.69
N ASN A 50 -1.40 -0.11 1.89
CA ASN A 50 -2.04 -0.37 0.58
C ASN A 50 -1.13 -1.18 -0.34
N GLN A 51 0.18 -0.92 -0.34
CA GLN A 51 1.14 -1.70 -1.11
C GLN A 51 1.15 -3.17 -0.66
N LEU A 52 1.24 -3.43 0.65
CA LEU A 52 1.26 -4.78 1.20
C LEU A 52 -0.06 -5.53 0.95
N GLU A 53 -1.20 -4.85 1.01
CA GLU A 53 -2.50 -5.43 0.69
C GLU A 53 -2.59 -5.81 -0.80
N ASN A 54 -2.10 -4.95 -1.69
CA ASN A 54 -2.04 -5.25 -3.12
C ASN A 54 -1.09 -6.42 -3.43
N GLU A 55 0.08 -6.46 -2.80
CA GLU A 55 1.02 -7.58 -2.91
C GLU A 55 0.36 -8.88 -2.40
N GLN A 56 -0.31 -8.83 -1.25
CA GLN A 56 -1.03 -9.98 -0.72
C GLN A 56 -2.09 -10.48 -1.69
N LYS A 57 -2.90 -9.58 -2.26
CA LYS A 57 -3.92 -9.94 -3.25
C LYS A 57 -3.30 -10.59 -4.49
N TYR A 58 -2.25 -9.97 -5.04
CA TYR A 58 -1.53 -10.49 -6.19
C TYR A 58 -1.02 -11.91 -5.95
N TYR A 59 -0.34 -12.15 -4.83
CA TYR A 59 0.20 -13.48 -4.53
C TYR A 59 -0.89 -14.51 -4.25
N ARG A 60 -2.03 -14.13 -3.66
CA ARG A 60 -3.17 -15.05 -3.52
C ARG A 60 -3.71 -15.49 -4.87
N GLU A 61 -3.90 -14.56 -5.80
CA GLU A 61 -4.33 -14.88 -7.17
C GLU A 61 -3.33 -15.78 -7.88
N LYS A 62 -2.03 -15.49 -7.73
CA LYS A 62 -0.95 -16.31 -8.30
C LYS A 62 -0.93 -17.72 -7.74
N ILE A 63 -1.11 -17.89 -6.44
CA ILE A 63 -1.19 -19.22 -5.80
C ILE A 63 -2.35 -20.04 -6.37
N GLU A 64 -3.52 -19.44 -6.56
CA GLU A 64 -4.67 -20.16 -7.13
C GLU A 64 -4.47 -20.51 -8.62
N GLU A 65 -3.78 -19.65 -9.39
CA GLU A 65 -3.35 -19.98 -10.75
C GLU A 65 -2.36 -21.15 -10.77
N ASP A 66 -1.34 -21.10 -9.92
CA ASP A 66 -0.29 -22.12 -9.87
C ASP A 66 -0.82 -23.46 -9.36
N LYS A 67 -1.80 -23.46 -8.44
CA LYS A 67 -2.51 -24.68 -8.02
C LYS A 67 -3.26 -25.32 -9.18
N ARG A 68 -3.99 -24.54 -9.99
CA ARG A 68 -4.69 -25.06 -11.18
C ARG A 68 -3.71 -25.66 -12.18
N LYS A 69 -2.62 -24.94 -12.48
CA LYS A 69 -1.55 -25.46 -13.35
C LYS A 69 -0.93 -26.74 -12.80
N LYS A 70 -0.73 -26.82 -11.49
CA LYS A 70 -0.23 -28.02 -10.83
C LYS A 70 -1.19 -29.21 -10.99
N GLU A 71 -2.49 -29.01 -10.84
CA GLU A 71 -3.49 -30.05 -11.08
C GLU A 71 -3.56 -30.48 -12.56
N GLU A 72 -3.40 -29.54 -13.49
CA GLU A 72 -3.29 -29.87 -14.92
C GLU A 72 -2.05 -30.71 -15.22
N LEU A 73 -0.94 -30.45 -14.54
CA LEU A 73 0.32 -31.19 -14.73
C LEU A 73 0.37 -32.54 -14.01
N LEU A 74 -0.12 -32.58 -12.77
CA LEU A 74 0.11 -33.70 -11.84
C LEU A 74 -1.16 -34.46 -11.47
N GLY A 75 -2.34 -33.96 -11.85
CA GLY A 75 -3.63 -34.52 -11.41
C GLY A 75 -3.92 -35.90 -12.00
N ASN A 76 -3.63 -36.11 -13.28
CA ASN A 76 -3.76 -37.41 -13.95
C ASN A 76 -2.93 -37.43 -15.26
N ARG A 77 -2.79 -38.61 -15.87
CA ARG A 77 -2.05 -38.77 -17.14
C ARG A 77 -2.71 -38.02 -18.30
N ASP A 78 -4.03 -37.96 -18.34
CA ASP A 78 -4.79 -37.36 -19.44
C ASP A 78 -4.64 -35.82 -19.47
N ASN A 79 -4.65 -35.18 -18.30
CA ASN A 79 -4.41 -33.74 -18.14
C ASN A 79 -2.97 -33.39 -18.52
N LEU A 80 -2.00 -34.23 -18.14
CA LEU A 80 -0.61 -34.05 -18.54
C LEU A 80 -0.42 -34.19 -20.06
N GLU A 81 -1.05 -35.19 -20.68
CA GLU A 81 -1.02 -35.35 -22.15
C GLU A 81 -1.68 -34.15 -22.84
N LYS A 82 -2.83 -33.68 -22.34
CA LYS A 82 -3.49 -32.47 -22.84
C LYS A 82 -2.57 -31.24 -22.73
N PHE A 83 -1.96 -31.01 -21.57
CA PHE A 83 -1.06 -29.89 -21.35
C PHE A 83 0.16 -29.95 -22.30
N ALA A 84 0.78 -31.12 -22.45
CA ALA A 84 1.91 -31.33 -23.35
C ALA A 84 1.53 -31.08 -24.83
N ARG A 85 0.31 -31.45 -25.24
CA ARG A 85 -0.19 -31.22 -26.60
C ARG A 85 -0.57 -29.76 -26.86
N GLU A 86 -1.21 -29.08 -25.91
CA GLU A 86 -1.70 -27.71 -26.11
C GLU A 86 -0.60 -26.65 -25.96
N GLN A 87 0.30 -26.82 -24.97
CA GLN A 87 1.33 -25.82 -24.67
C GLN A 87 2.64 -26.07 -25.42
N TYR A 88 2.98 -27.34 -25.66
CA TYR A 88 4.26 -27.74 -26.24
C TYR A 88 4.12 -28.49 -27.57
N PHE A 89 2.90 -28.69 -28.07
CA PHE A 89 2.63 -29.41 -29.32
C PHE A 89 3.32 -30.77 -29.40
N MET A 90 3.43 -31.47 -28.26
CA MET A 90 4.05 -32.79 -28.22
C MET A 90 3.20 -33.83 -28.97
N LYS A 91 3.85 -34.73 -29.70
CA LYS A 91 3.22 -35.83 -30.46
C LYS A 91 3.86 -37.16 -30.13
N LYS A 92 3.11 -38.25 -30.32
CA LYS A 92 3.68 -39.61 -30.31
C LYS A 92 4.39 -39.87 -31.64
N GLU A 93 5.32 -40.83 -31.67
CA GLU A 93 6.11 -41.16 -32.87
C GLU A 93 5.23 -41.57 -34.07
N ASN A 94 4.05 -42.12 -33.80
CA ASN A 94 3.07 -42.58 -34.78
C ASN A 94 1.95 -41.56 -35.07
N GLU A 95 2.11 -40.29 -34.70
CA GLU A 95 1.11 -39.22 -34.91
C GLU A 95 1.70 -38.03 -35.69
N ASP A 96 0.86 -37.39 -36.51
CA ASP A 96 1.17 -36.14 -37.21
C ASP A 96 0.26 -35.01 -36.73
N ILE A 97 0.86 -33.86 -36.39
CA ILE A 97 0.16 -32.66 -35.90
C ILE A 97 0.06 -31.63 -37.03
N PHE A 98 -1.15 -31.13 -37.27
CA PHE A 98 -1.41 -30.04 -38.21
C PHE A 98 -1.87 -28.79 -37.44
N ILE A 99 -1.16 -27.67 -37.59
CA ILE A 99 -1.54 -26.37 -37.01
C ILE A 99 -2.22 -25.55 -38.12
N ILE A 100 -3.50 -25.26 -37.95
CA ILE A 100 -4.27 -24.46 -38.91
C ILE A 100 -4.14 -22.99 -38.51
N VAL A 101 -3.38 -22.22 -39.28
CA VAL A 101 -3.29 -20.76 -39.15
C VAL A 101 -4.33 -20.16 -40.10
N LYS A 102 -5.24 -19.33 -39.59
CA LYS A 102 -6.09 -18.49 -40.44
C LYS A 102 -5.25 -17.30 -40.91
N GLU A 103 -5.12 -17.16 -42.23
CA GLU A 103 -4.64 -15.93 -42.88
C GLU A 103 -5.63 -14.78 -42.69
#